data_AF-A0A934DPZ5-F1
#
_entry.id   AF-A0A934DPZ5-F1
#
_cell.length_a   1.000
_cell.length_b   1.000
_cell.length_c   1.000
_cell.angle_alpha   90.00
_cell.angle_beta   90.00
_cell.angle_gamma   90.00
#
_symmetry.space_group_name_H-M   'P 1'
#
loop_
_entity.id
_entity.type
_entity.pdbx_description
1 polymer ?
#
loop_
_entity_poly.entity_id
_entity_poly.type
_entity_poly.pdbx_seq_one_letter_code
_entity_poly.pdbx_strand_id
1 'polypeptide(L)'
;MRSEFERRAVSRDLLARLYMAYCPIPDIDGFVERAGQLFPRLNCGLCSVYLAHVLGAGTAARGRYGGVNHTFLSLGGDGIVDITADQFGGPRVYVGPLRQPWWRGRARP
;
A
#
# COMPACT_ATOMS: atom_id res chain seq x y z
N MET A 1 -9.04 7.79 2.62
CA MET A 1 -8.05 6.92 1.94
C MET A 1 -6.65 7.06 2.51
N ARG A 2 -5.81 8.01 2.05
CA ARG A 2 -4.43 8.16 2.56
C ARG A 2 -4.35 8.96 3.86
N SER A 3 -5.11 10.05 3.92
CA SER A 3 -5.19 10.92 5.11
C SER A 3 -5.62 10.17 6.38
N GLU A 4 -6.37 9.08 6.24
CA GLU A 4 -6.79 8.23 7.36
C GLU A 4 -5.60 7.44 7.94
N PHE A 5 -4.69 6.94 7.10
CA PHE A 5 -3.43 6.36 7.57
C PHE A 5 -2.53 7.42 8.21
N GLU A 6 -2.40 8.59 7.57
CA GLU A 6 -1.57 9.69 8.08
C GLU A 6 -2.06 10.18 9.46
N ARG A 7 -3.37 10.17 9.69
CA ARG A 7 -3.99 10.55 10.97
C ARG A 7 -4.17 9.37 11.93
N ARG A 8 -3.76 8.15 11.55
CA ARG A 8 -3.99 6.91 12.31
C ARG A 8 -5.46 6.70 12.69
N ALA A 9 -6.37 7.11 11.80
CA ALA A 9 -7.81 7.07 12.00
C ALA A 9 -8.46 5.75 11.52
N VAL A 10 -7.71 4.90 10.81
CA VAL A 10 -8.23 3.59 10.38
C VAL A 10 -8.27 2.63 11.57
N SER A 11 -9.40 1.96 11.77
CA SER A 11 -9.56 0.94 12.82
C SER A 11 -8.51 -0.17 12.68
N ARG A 12 -7.83 -0.48 13.78
CA ARG A 12 -6.83 -1.58 13.85
C ARG A 12 -7.49 -2.92 13.55
N ASP A 13 -8.64 -3.20 14.16
CA ASP A 13 -9.39 -4.45 13.97
C ASP A 13 -9.83 -4.62 12.52
N LEU A 14 -10.26 -3.53 11.87
CA LEU A 14 -10.61 -3.55 10.46
C LEU A 14 -9.39 -3.90 9.60
N LEU A 15 -8.24 -3.25 9.84
CA LEU A 15 -7.00 -3.53 9.11
C LEU A 15 -6.53 -4.96 9.31
N ALA A 16 -6.56 -5.46 10.56
CA ALA A 16 -6.19 -6.82 10.89
C ALA A 16 -7.06 -7.83 10.14
N ARG A 17 -8.39 -7.66 10.20
CA ARG A 17 -9.35 -8.52 9.50
C ARG A 17 -9.14 -8.53 7.99
N LEU A 18 -9.01 -7.35 7.37
CA LEU A 18 -8.80 -7.23 5.93
C LEU A 18 -7.48 -7.87 5.49
N TYR A 19 -6.41 -7.64 6.25
CA TYR A 19 -5.10 -8.19 5.90
C TYR A 19 -5.02 -9.69 6.12
N MET A 20 -5.59 -10.23 7.19
CA MET A 20 -5.64 -11.67 7.43
C MET A 20 -6.42 -12.43 6.36
N ALA A 21 -7.46 -11.82 5.79
CA ALA A 21 -8.17 -12.39 4.64
C ALA A 21 -7.31 -12.43 3.36
N TYR A 22 -6.34 -11.52 3.22
CA TYR A 22 -5.43 -11.44 2.08
C TYR A 22 -4.16 -12.29 2.26
N CYS A 23 -3.53 -12.22 3.42
CA CYS A 23 -2.27 -12.88 3.73
C CYS A 23 -2.21 -13.20 5.23
N PRO A 24 -2.66 -14.40 5.64
CA PRO A 24 -2.62 -14.83 7.04
C PRO A 24 -1.19 -14.80 7.59
N ILE A 25 -1.01 -14.20 8.77
CA ILE A 25 0.27 -14.15 9.48
C ILE A 25 0.08 -14.46 10.97
N PRO A 26 1.11 -14.97 11.69
CA PRO A 26 0.96 -15.37 13.09
C PRO A 26 0.71 -14.22 14.09
N ASP A 27 1.30 -13.04 13.86
CA ASP A 27 1.19 -11.85 14.73
C ASP A 27 0.61 -10.67 13.95
N ILE A 28 -0.70 -10.69 13.71
CA ILE A 28 -1.38 -9.62 12.97
C ILE A 28 -1.45 -8.31 13.75
N ASP A 29 -1.72 -8.36 15.05
CA ASP A 29 -1.90 -7.15 15.85
C ASP A 29 -0.59 -6.39 15.99
N GLY A 30 0.51 -7.09 16.29
CA GLY A 30 1.83 -6.50 16.31
C GLY A 30 2.27 -6.01 14.93
N PHE A 31 1.90 -6.70 13.85
CA PHE A 31 2.15 -6.22 12.49
C PHE A 31 1.41 -4.91 12.19
N VAL A 32 0.11 -4.82 12.46
CA VAL A 32 -0.70 -3.62 12.22
C VAL A 32 -0.18 -2.44 13.04
N GLU A 33 0.18 -2.67 14.31
CA GLU A 33 0.75 -1.63 15.17
C GLU A 33 2.08 -1.09 14.63
N ARG A 34 3.04 -1.97 14.33
CA ARG A 34 4.35 -1.58 13.79
C ARG A 34 4.20 -0.87 12.44
N ALA A 35 3.38 -1.41 11.55
CA ALA A 35 3.15 -0.81 10.24
C ALA A 35 2.57 0.60 10.37
N GLY A 36 1.57 0.82 11.24
CA GLY A 36 0.96 2.13 11.47
C GLY A 36 1.93 3.22 11.95
N GLN A 37 3.03 2.83 12.61
CA GLN A 37 4.09 3.76 13.01
C GLN A 37 5.05 4.13 11.86
N LEU A 38 5.13 3.28 10.83
CA LEU A 38 6.11 3.38 9.75
C LEU A 38 5.53 3.97 8.46
N PHE A 39 4.22 4.25 8.42
CA PHE A 39 3.55 4.79 7.24
C PHE A 39 4.29 6.03 6.66
N PRO A 40 4.52 6.10 5.33
CA PRO A 40 4.06 5.18 4.27
C PRO A 40 4.93 3.92 4.06
N ARG A 41 6.07 3.81 4.75
CA ARG A 41 6.99 2.67 4.59
C ARG A 41 6.42 1.41 5.24
N LEU A 42 6.66 0.27 4.59
CA LEU A 42 6.27 -1.06 5.08
C LEU A 42 4.76 -1.21 5.35
N ASN A 43 3.94 -0.39 4.68
CA ASN A 43 2.49 -0.34 4.88
C ASN A 43 1.70 -0.71 3.62
N CYS A 44 2.39 -0.99 2.51
CA CYS A 44 1.78 -1.13 1.18
C CYS A 44 0.70 -2.21 1.09
N GLY A 45 0.87 -3.33 1.80
CA GLY A 45 -0.15 -4.38 1.89
C GLY A 45 -1.42 -3.94 2.63
N LEU A 46 -1.28 -3.35 3.82
CA LEU A 46 -2.41 -2.81 4.60
C LEU A 46 -3.15 -1.72 3.85
N CYS A 47 -2.40 -0.82 3.21
CA CYS A 47 -2.97 0.23 2.38
C CYS A 47 -3.77 -0.35 1.22
N SER A 48 -3.25 -1.35 0.50
CA SER A 48 -3.92 -1.92 -0.66
C SER A 48 -5.22 -2.64 -0.31
N VAL A 49 -5.24 -3.44 0.77
CA VAL A 49 -6.48 -4.12 1.20
C VAL A 49 -7.52 -3.14 1.74
N TYR A 50 -7.08 -2.07 2.43
CA TYR A 50 -7.97 -1.02 2.88
C TYR A 50 -8.54 -0.20 1.72
N LEU A 51 -7.72 0.14 0.73
CA LEU A 51 -8.18 0.81 -0.49
C LEU A 51 -9.24 -0.02 -1.23
N ALA A 52 -9.03 -1.33 -1.37
CA ALA A 52 -10.02 -2.23 -1.96
C ALA A 52 -11.35 -2.19 -1.20
N HIS A 53 -11.28 -2.23 0.14
CA HIS A 53 -12.44 -2.15 1.01
C HIS A 53 -13.21 -0.83 0.86
N VAL A 54 -12.51 0.30 0.87
CA VAL A 54 -13.13 1.64 0.77
C VAL A 54 -13.73 1.89 -0.61
N LEU A 55 -13.09 1.43 -1.69
CA LEU A 55 -13.64 1.60 -3.04
C LEU A 55 -14.73 0.59 -3.39
N GLY A 56 -14.82 -0.52 -2.65
CA GLY A 56 -15.65 -1.66 -3.04
C GLY A 56 -15.21 -2.30 -4.37
N ALA A 57 -13.98 -2.04 -4.81
CA ALA A 57 -13.46 -2.43 -6.11
C ALA A 57 -11.95 -2.65 -6.08
N GLY A 58 -11.47 -3.43 -7.05
CA GLY A 58 -10.06 -3.77 -7.20
C GLY A 58 -9.59 -4.87 -6.24
N THR A 59 -8.34 -5.29 -6.41
CA THR A 59 -7.72 -6.35 -5.62
C THR A 59 -6.29 -5.97 -5.24
N ALA A 60 -5.86 -6.34 -4.03
CA ALA A 60 -4.47 -6.16 -3.64
C ALA A 60 -3.58 -7.08 -4.49
N ALA A 61 -2.65 -6.49 -5.22
CA ALA A 61 -1.76 -7.19 -6.13
C ALA A 61 -0.30 -6.96 -5.75
N ARG A 62 0.52 -8.01 -5.88
CA ARG A 62 1.97 -7.95 -5.66
C ARG A 62 2.67 -7.63 -6.97
N GLY A 63 3.60 -6.69 -6.93
CA GLY A 63 4.48 -6.36 -8.05
C GLY A 63 5.85 -5.93 -7.54
N ARG A 64 6.58 -5.17 -8.36
CA ARG A 64 7.91 -4.69 -8.02
C ARG A 64 8.13 -3.25 -8.42
N TYR A 65 8.65 -2.45 -7.49
CA TYR A 65 9.10 -1.08 -7.72
C TYR A 65 10.61 -1.03 -7.52
N GLY A 66 11.37 -0.65 -8.56
CA GLY A 66 12.83 -0.57 -8.47
C GLY A 66 13.50 -1.89 -8.05
N GLY A 67 12.93 -3.04 -8.43
CA GLY A 67 13.41 -4.37 -8.03
C GLY A 67 12.92 -4.88 -6.67
N VAL A 68 12.32 -4.01 -5.84
CA VAL A 68 11.81 -4.35 -4.50
C VAL A 68 10.34 -4.79 -4.59
N ASN A 69 9.99 -5.86 -3.86
CA ASN A 69 8.60 -6.32 -3.77
C ASN A 69 7.70 -5.24 -3.18
N HIS A 70 6.55 -5.03 -3.80
CA HIS A 70 5.60 -4.01 -3.39
C HIS A 70 4.16 -4.48 -3.61
N THR A 71 3.22 -3.96 -2.82
CA THR A 71 1.78 -4.26 -2.98
C THR A 71 1.03 -2.98 -3.30
N PHE A 72 0.17 -3.03 -4.30
CA PHE A 72 -0.71 -1.92 -4.72
C PHE A 72 -2.12 -2.46 -4.97
N LEU A 73 -3.10 -1.57 -5.11
CA LEU A 73 -4.43 -1.96 -5.55
C LEU A 73 -4.46 -2.06 -7.08
N SER A 74 -4.75 -3.23 -7.64
CA SER A 74 -5.07 -3.39 -9.06
C SER A 74 -6.55 -3.13 -9.30
N LEU A 75 -6.87 -2.32 -10.32
CA LEU A 75 -8.24 -2.05 -10.78
C LEU A 75 -8.68 -2.99 -11.92
N GLY A 76 -7.85 -3.98 -12.28
CA GLY A 76 -8.00 -4.76 -13.51
C GLY A 76 -7.33 -4.09 -14.71
N GLY A 77 -7.01 -4.88 -15.74
CA GLY A 77 -6.17 -4.44 -16.85
C GLY A 77 -4.81 -3.93 -16.36
N ASP A 78 -4.38 -2.79 -16.88
CA ASP A 78 -3.09 -2.18 -16.49
C ASP A 78 -3.20 -1.18 -15.33
N GLY A 79 -4.41 -0.83 -14.89
CA GLY A 79 -4.66 0.24 -13.92
C GLY A 79 -4.37 -0.14 -12.47
N ILE A 80 -3.66 0.74 -11.76
CA ILE A 80 -3.35 0.59 -10.33
C ILE A 80 -3.65 1.87 -9.54
N VAL A 81 -3.88 1.70 -8.24
CA VAL A 81 -3.88 2.77 -7.24
C VAL A 81 -2.86 2.44 -6.15
N ASP A 82 -2.00 3.40 -5.83
CA ASP A 82 -0.98 3.23 -4.80
C ASP A 82 -0.77 4.51 -3.99
N ILE A 83 -1.12 4.45 -2.70
CA ILE A 83 -0.96 5.54 -1.74
C ILE A 83 0.35 5.46 -0.95
N THR A 84 1.26 4.57 -1.37
CA THR A 84 2.56 4.34 -0.73
C THR A 84 3.71 4.39 -1.74
N ALA A 85 3.45 4.81 -2.98
CA ALA A 85 4.46 4.91 -4.05
C ALA A 85 5.58 5.92 -3.73
N ASP A 86 5.28 6.94 -2.91
CA ASP A 86 6.24 7.95 -2.45
C ASP A 86 7.37 7.38 -1.60
N GLN A 87 7.22 6.20 -1.00
CA GLN A 87 8.32 5.51 -0.33
C GLN A 87 9.47 5.12 -1.28
N PHE A 88 9.20 5.09 -2.60
CA PHE A 88 10.18 4.85 -3.64
C PHE A 88 10.52 6.08 -4.47
N GLY A 89 9.94 7.26 -4.18
CA GLY A 89 10.12 8.47 -5.00
C GLY A 89 8.97 8.74 -5.98
N GLY A 90 7.89 7.95 -5.96
CA GLY A 90 6.66 8.22 -6.70
C GLY A 90 5.79 9.33 -6.08
N PRO A 91 4.61 9.61 -6.66
CA PRO A 91 3.67 10.56 -6.08
C PRO A 91 3.01 10.01 -4.80
N ARG A 92 2.48 10.91 -3.95
CA ARG A 92 1.76 10.54 -2.72
C ARG A 92 0.51 9.69 -2.98
N VAL A 93 -0.16 9.94 -4.08
CA VAL A 93 -1.27 9.12 -4.57
C VAL A 93 -0.98 8.87 -6.04
N TYR A 94 -0.69 7.61 -6.37
CA TYR A 94 -0.56 7.19 -7.75
C TYR A 94 -1.86 6.56 -8.23
N VAL A 95 -2.32 6.98 -9.41
CA VAL A 95 -3.41 6.35 -10.15
C VAL A 95 -2.98 6.29 -11.61
N GLY A 96 -2.93 5.10 -12.20
CA GLY A 96 -2.48 4.95 -13.58
C GLY A 96 -1.94 3.55 -13.87
N PRO A 97 -1.29 3.36 -15.03
CA PRO A 97 -0.76 2.06 -15.42
C PRO A 97 0.38 1.60 -14.50
N LEU A 98 0.62 0.30 -14.33
CA LEU A 98 1.80 -0.18 -13.62
C LEU A 98 3.08 0.22 -14.37
N ARG A 99 3.74 1.31 -13.93
CA ARG A 99 5.00 1.80 -14.51
C ARG A 99 6.20 1.37 -13.68
N GLN A 100 7.29 1.03 -14.36
CA GLN A 100 8.64 1.02 -13.78
C GLN A 100 9.43 2.22 -14.32
N PRO A 101 10.45 2.73 -13.61
CA PRO A 101 10.86 2.41 -12.25
C PRO A 101 10.48 3.54 -11.29
N TRP A 102 9.83 3.25 -10.15
CA TRP A 102 9.63 4.32 -9.16
C TRP A 102 10.93 4.75 -8.49
N TRP A 103 11.99 3.91 -8.53
CA TRP A 103 13.34 4.26 -8.09
C TRP A 103 14.35 4.30 -9.26
N ARG A 104 14.95 5.47 -9.52
CA ARG A 104 16.32 5.64 -10.04
C ARG A 104 17.03 6.59 -9.08
N GLY A 105 18.11 6.15 -8.45
CA GLY A 105 18.82 6.95 -7.44
C GLY A 105 19.24 8.34 -7.93
N ARG A 106 19.07 9.33 -7.05
CA ARG A 106 19.49 10.76 -7.10
C ARG A 106 19.46 11.45 -8.48
N ALA A 107 18.44 12.28 -8.71
CA ALA A 107 18.69 13.61 -9.27
C ALA A 107 19.14 14.52 -8.12
N ARG A 108 20.44 14.79 -8.03
CA ARG A 108 20.96 15.98 -7.34
C ARG A 108 21.18 17.06 -8.42
N PRO A 109 21.10 18.35 -8.04
CA PRO A 109 20.86 19.48 -8.94
C PRO A 109 21.90 19.63 -10.05
#